data_AF-A0A377XHH1-F1
#
_entry.id   AF-A0A377XHH1-F1
#
_cell.length_a   1.000
_cell.length_b   1.000
_cell.length_c   1.000
_cell.angle_alpha   90.00
_cell.angle_beta   90.00
_cell.angle_gamma   90.00
#
_symmetry.space_group_name_H-M   'P 1'
#
loop_
_entity.id
_entity.type
_entity.pdbx_description
1 polymer ?
#
loop_
_entity_poly.entity_id
_entity_poly.type
_entity_poly.pdbx_seq_one_letter_code
_entity_poly.pdbx_strand_id
1 'polypeptide(L)'
;MQAALEQPLDIDVLRKASQRYLSQRHQQAWRVALPNRRTLPVFGISGSVAGDNPILLVDDPLAADELMATLELGYLLNLTQHDRDFAERMQYISRSGFFTSTLPLRDESQVITHYSQALSAPVVYPPDPAK
;
A
#
# COMPACT_ATOMS: atom_id res chain seq x y z
N MET A 1 -19.25 5.06 5.03
CA MET A 1 -19.11 3.64 5.42
C MET A 1 -20.20 2.72 4.88
N GLN A 2 -21.46 3.16 4.76
CA GLN A 2 -22.57 2.31 4.29
C GLN A 2 -22.31 1.65 2.91
N ALA A 3 -21.72 2.36 1.97
CA ALA A 3 -21.35 1.81 0.65
C ALA A 3 -20.39 0.61 0.70
N ALA A 4 -19.53 0.50 1.72
CA ALA A 4 -18.64 -0.66 1.91
C ALA A 4 -19.40 -1.91 2.34
N LEU A 5 -20.47 -1.74 3.12
CA LEU A 5 -21.34 -2.83 3.58
C LEU A 5 -22.28 -3.30 2.46
N GLU A 6 -22.69 -2.40 1.57
CA GLU A 6 -23.56 -2.72 0.44
C GLU A 6 -22.83 -3.51 -0.66
N GLN A 7 -21.52 -3.29 -0.82
CA GLN A 7 -20.71 -3.97 -1.81
C GLN A 7 -19.33 -4.31 -1.22
N PRO A 8 -19.20 -5.35 -0.38
CA PRO A 8 -17.90 -5.73 0.16
C PRO A 8 -16.92 -6.13 -0.94
N LEU A 9 -15.62 -6.09 -0.62
CA LEU A 9 -14.62 -6.72 -1.47
C LEU A 9 -14.75 -8.24 -1.40
N ASP A 10 -14.66 -8.86 -2.57
CA ASP A 10 -14.71 -10.32 -2.68
C ASP A 10 -13.37 -10.92 -2.25
N ILE A 11 -13.42 -11.84 -1.28
CA ILE A 11 -12.24 -12.52 -0.74
C ILE A 11 -11.46 -13.29 -1.81
N ASP A 12 -12.13 -13.84 -2.84
CA ASP A 12 -11.46 -14.55 -3.93
C ASP A 12 -10.72 -13.57 -4.85
N VAL A 13 -11.22 -12.35 -5.01
CA VAL A 13 -10.52 -11.28 -5.73
C VAL A 13 -9.27 -10.87 -4.98
N LEU A 14 -9.34 -10.75 -3.65
CA LEU A 14 -8.17 -10.44 -2.81
C LEU A 14 -7.13 -11.56 -2.85
N ARG A 15 -7.55 -12.83 -2.80
CA ARG A 15 -6.64 -13.98 -2.92
C ARG A 15 -5.92 -14.01 -4.28
N LYS A 16 -6.63 -13.70 -5.37
CA LYS A 16 -5.99 -13.57 -6.70
C LYS A 16 -5.00 -12.40 -6.75
N ALA A 17 -5.31 -11.30 -6.07
CA ALA A 17 -4.42 -10.15 -5.97
C ALA A 17 -3.13 -10.48 -5.18
N SER A 18 -3.23 -11.24 -4.09
CA SER A 18 -2.06 -11.70 -3.33
C SER A 18 -1.18 -12.67 -4.13
N GLN A 19 -1.77 -13.56 -4.92
CA GLN A 19 -1.02 -14.40 -5.86
C GLN A 19 -0.27 -13.57 -6.92
N ARG A 20 -0.90 -12.53 -7.48
CA ARG A 20 -0.25 -11.59 -8.40
C ARG A 20 0.93 -10.89 -7.74
N TYR A 21 0.75 -10.38 -6.52
CA TYR A 21 1.84 -9.81 -5.71
C TYR A 21 3.01 -10.78 -5.61
N LEU A 22 2.78 -12.02 -5.17
CA LEU A 22 3.85 -13.01 -5.00
C LEU A 22 4.61 -13.26 -6.32
N SER A 23 3.91 -13.26 -7.46
CA SER A 23 4.53 -13.45 -8.78
C SER A 23 5.37 -12.27 -9.27
N GLN A 24 5.13 -11.06 -8.75
CA GLN A 24 5.75 -9.82 -9.25
C GLN A 24 6.62 -9.10 -8.22
N ARG A 25 6.64 -9.52 -6.95
CA ARG A 25 7.32 -8.82 -5.83
C ARG A 25 8.83 -8.63 -6.03
N HIS A 26 9.43 -9.39 -6.95
CA HIS A 26 10.84 -9.30 -7.30
C HIS A 26 11.13 -8.33 -8.45
N GLN A 27 10.10 -7.73 -9.08
CA GLN A 27 10.28 -6.65 -10.06
C GLN A 27 10.71 -5.36 -9.37
N GLN A 28 11.52 -4.54 -10.05
CA GLN A 28 12.06 -3.29 -9.49
C GLN A 28 10.95 -2.41 -8.88
N ALA A 29 9.90 -2.18 -9.66
CA ALA A 29 8.64 -1.60 -9.23
C ALA A 29 7.49 -2.45 -9.77
N TRP A 30 6.38 -2.51 -9.04
CA TRP A 30 5.21 -3.27 -9.44
C TRP A 30 3.93 -2.65 -8.91
N ARG A 31 2.79 -3.08 -9.47
CA ARG A 31 1.46 -2.59 -9.10
C ARG A 31 0.46 -3.73 -8.99
N VAL A 32 -0.29 -3.77 -7.91
CA VAL A 32 -1.51 -4.58 -7.75
C VAL A 32 -2.70 -3.64 -7.68
N ALA A 33 -3.68 -3.86 -8.55
CA ALA A 33 -4.95 -3.14 -8.53
C ALA A 33 -6.08 -4.13 -8.78
N LEU A 34 -7.20 -3.92 -8.09
CA LEU A 34 -8.40 -4.71 -8.30
C LEU A 34 -9.17 -4.21 -9.55
N PRO A 35 -9.98 -5.08 -10.18
CA PRO A 35 -10.87 -4.70 -11.27
C PRO A 35 -11.79 -3.53 -10.90
N ASN A 36 -12.26 -2.80 -11.92
CA ASN A 36 -13.22 -1.69 -11.80
C ASN A 36 -12.75 -0.51 -10.94
N ARG A 37 -11.45 -0.42 -10.61
CA ARG A 37 -10.84 0.69 -9.86
C ARG A 37 -11.56 0.99 -8.54
N ARG A 38 -12.11 -0.05 -7.90
CA ARG A 38 -12.82 0.09 -6.63
C ARG A 38 -11.88 0.38 -5.46
N THR A 39 -10.60 0.04 -5.59
CA THR A 39 -9.57 0.29 -4.58
C THR A 39 -8.52 1.25 -5.12
N LEU A 40 -7.88 1.98 -4.21
CA LEU A 40 -6.55 2.51 -4.50
C LEU A 40 -5.60 1.36 -4.89
N PRO A 41 -4.69 1.58 -5.86
CA PRO A 41 -3.68 0.60 -6.20
C PRO A 41 -2.66 0.45 -5.08
N VAL A 42 -2.18 -0.78 -4.89
CA VAL A 42 -0.98 -1.05 -4.10
C VAL A 42 0.22 -1.03 -5.04
N PHE A 43 1.21 -0.23 -4.71
CA PHE A 43 2.48 -0.17 -5.40
C PHE A 43 3.55 -0.83 -4.54
N GLY A 44 4.58 -1.38 -5.14
CA GLY A 44 5.73 -1.81 -4.37
C GLY A 44 7.00 -1.83 -5.18
N ILE A 45 8.09 -2.05 -4.45
CA ILE A 45 9.44 -2.16 -4.98
C ILE A 45 10.06 -3.47 -4.53
N SER A 46 11.03 -3.97 -5.31
CA SER A 46 11.85 -5.11 -4.88
C SER A 46 12.78 -4.75 -3.71
N GLY A 47 13.17 -5.76 -2.93
CA GLY A 47 14.23 -5.61 -1.92
C GLY A 47 15.55 -5.08 -2.49
N SER A 48 15.90 -5.43 -3.73
CA SER A 48 17.09 -4.90 -4.41
C SER A 48 17.04 -3.39 -4.66
N VAL A 49 15.85 -2.81 -4.81
CA VAL A 49 15.68 -1.35 -4.95
C VAL A 49 15.67 -0.67 -3.59
N ALA A 50 15.06 -1.32 -2.60
CA ALA A 50 14.96 -0.80 -1.25
C ALA A 50 16.31 -0.82 -0.49
N GLY A 51 17.25 -1.66 -0.96
CA GLY A 51 18.58 -1.83 -0.38
C GLY A 51 18.56 -2.56 0.97
N ASP A 52 19.71 -2.61 1.63
CA ASP A 52 19.88 -3.20 2.96
C ASP A 52 19.36 -2.24 4.06
N ASN A 53 18.13 -1.76 3.92
CA ASN A 53 17.53 -0.90 4.94
C ASN A 53 17.04 -1.76 6.13
N PRO A 54 17.55 -1.54 7.35
CA PRO A 54 17.29 -2.40 8.50
C PRO A 54 15.83 -2.39 8.98
N ILE A 55 15.01 -1.42 8.56
CA ILE A 55 13.59 -1.38 8.94
C ILE A 55 12.74 -2.32 8.09
N LEU A 56 13.25 -2.76 6.93
CA LEU A 56 12.51 -3.60 6.01
C LEU A 56 12.47 -5.05 6.49
N LEU A 57 11.33 -5.69 6.25
CA LEU A 57 11.12 -7.11 6.51
C LEU A 57 11.25 -7.86 5.18
N VAL A 58 12.49 -8.24 4.86
CA VAL A 58 12.77 -9.05 3.68
C VAL A 58 12.07 -10.40 3.84
N ASP A 59 11.31 -10.80 2.82
CA ASP A 59 10.58 -12.08 2.78
C ASP A 59 9.63 -12.32 3.97
N ASP A 60 8.98 -11.25 4.47
CA ASP A 60 7.98 -11.36 5.53
C ASP A 60 6.87 -12.38 5.16
N PRO A 61 6.69 -13.45 5.95
CA PRO A 61 5.66 -14.45 5.70
C PRO A 61 4.23 -13.87 5.76
N LEU A 62 4.03 -12.73 6.42
CA LEU A 62 2.74 -12.06 6.53
C LEU A 62 2.49 -11.04 5.41
N ALA A 63 3.45 -10.81 4.51
CA ALA A 63 3.34 -9.78 3.47
C ALA A 63 2.12 -9.96 2.55
N ALA A 64 1.72 -11.21 2.27
CA ALA A 64 0.54 -11.49 1.45
C ALA A 64 -0.77 -11.11 2.16
N ASP A 65 -0.87 -11.37 3.47
CA ASP A 65 -2.03 -11.01 4.29
C ASP A 65 -2.08 -9.49 4.48
N GLU A 66 -0.93 -8.87 4.73
CA GLU A 66 -0.79 -7.42 4.83
C GLU A 66 -1.18 -6.73 3.50
N LEU A 67 -0.82 -7.30 2.35
CA LEU A 67 -1.24 -6.81 1.05
C LEU A 67 -2.78 -6.85 0.90
N MET A 68 -3.42 -7.94 1.32
CA MET A 68 -4.88 -8.04 1.31
C MET A 68 -5.53 -6.97 2.20
N ALA A 69 -5.01 -6.79 3.42
CA ALA A 69 -5.46 -5.73 4.33
C ALA A 69 -5.23 -4.33 3.74
N THR A 70 -4.13 -4.14 3.01
CA THR A 70 -3.81 -2.86 2.33
C THR A 70 -4.78 -2.57 1.17
N LEU A 71 -5.22 -3.61 0.45
CA LEU A 71 -6.25 -3.48 -0.60
C LEU A 71 -7.61 -3.10 -0.01
N GLU A 72 -7.97 -3.68 1.15
CA GLU A 72 -9.16 -3.32 1.92
C GLU A 72 -9.10 -1.87 2.42
N LEU A 73 -7.96 -1.44 2.97
CA LEU A 73 -7.75 -0.04 3.32
C LEU A 73 -7.90 0.86 2.09
N GLY A 74 -7.31 0.46 0.95
CA GLY A 74 -7.43 1.17 -0.32
C GLY A 74 -8.86 1.24 -0.84
N TYR A 75 -9.71 0.26 -0.54
CA TYR A 75 -11.15 0.31 -0.82
C TYR A 75 -11.84 1.38 0.01
N LEU A 76 -11.61 1.37 1.32
CA LEU A 76 -12.19 2.35 2.25
C LEU A 76 -11.78 3.79 1.88
N LEU A 77 -10.49 4.01 1.59
CA LEU A 77 -10.00 5.32 1.17
C LEU A 77 -10.59 5.77 -0.18
N ASN A 78 -10.76 4.86 -1.13
CA ASN A 78 -11.38 5.18 -2.41
C ASN A 78 -12.86 5.57 -2.27
N LEU A 79 -13.57 4.99 -1.29
CA LEU A 79 -14.94 5.40 -0.97
C LEU A 79 -15.00 6.81 -0.36
N THR A 80 -14.03 7.18 0.48
CA THR A 80 -14.01 8.51 1.13
C THR A 80 -13.51 9.61 0.20
N GLN A 81 -12.70 9.29 -0.82
CA GLN A 81 -12.23 10.27 -1.82
C GLN A 81 -13.35 10.94 -2.63
N HIS A 82 -14.52 10.31 -2.74
CA HIS A 82 -15.67 10.90 -3.42
C HIS A 82 -16.36 11.99 -2.58
N ASP A 83 -15.99 12.12 -1.31
CA ASP A 83 -16.42 13.20 -0.42
C ASP A 83 -15.49 14.41 -0.62
N ARG A 84 -16.03 15.50 -1.16
CA ARG A 84 -15.24 16.66 -1.67
C ARG A 84 -14.42 17.38 -0.60
N ASP A 85 -14.70 17.12 0.68
CA ASP A 85 -14.00 17.71 1.82
C ASP A 85 -12.83 16.86 2.33
N PHE A 86 -12.61 15.64 1.79
CA PHE A 86 -11.48 14.79 2.17
C PHE A 86 -10.19 15.22 1.45
N ALA A 87 -9.62 16.34 1.90
CA ALA A 87 -8.37 16.89 1.38
C ALA A 87 -7.10 16.20 1.92
N GLU A 88 -7.24 15.17 2.76
CA GLU A 88 -6.10 14.52 3.40
C GLU A 88 -5.36 13.54 2.48
N ARG A 89 -4.04 13.74 2.40
CA ARG A 89 -3.12 12.80 1.77
C ARG A 89 -2.92 11.61 2.70
N MET A 90 -3.70 10.56 2.48
CA MET A 90 -3.57 9.31 3.23
C MET A 90 -2.63 8.36 2.51
N GLN A 91 -1.81 7.66 3.29
CA GLN A 91 -0.97 6.59 2.82
C GLN A 91 -0.75 5.54 3.91
N TYR A 92 -0.51 4.32 3.47
CA TYR A 92 0.02 3.25 4.30
C TYR A 92 1.28 2.71 3.65
N ILE A 93 2.36 2.58 4.42
CA ILE A 93 3.66 2.12 3.94
C ILE A 93 4.04 0.88 4.75
N SER A 94 4.06 -0.26 4.06
CA SER A 94 4.46 -1.54 4.62
C SER A 94 6.00 -1.65 4.67
N ARG A 95 6.51 -2.34 5.69
CA ARG A 95 7.93 -2.74 5.78
C ARG A 95 8.28 -3.90 4.84
N SER A 96 7.29 -4.52 4.21
CA SER A 96 7.42 -5.61 3.24
C SER A 96 7.64 -5.10 1.80
N GLY A 97 8.00 -3.82 1.61
CA GLY A 97 8.36 -3.26 0.31
C GLY A 97 7.20 -2.69 -0.52
N PHE A 98 6.03 -2.41 0.08
CA PHE A 98 4.87 -1.90 -0.66
C PHE A 98 4.07 -0.83 0.09
N PHE A 99 3.19 -0.14 -0.62
CA PHE A 99 2.37 0.93 -0.06
C PHE A 99 1.10 1.19 -0.88
N THR A 100 0.15 1.88 -0.28
CA THR A 100 -1.00 2.50 -0.97
C THR A 100 -1.07 3.97 -0.60
N SER A 101 -1.54 4.82 -1.52
CA SER A 101 -1.65 6.25 -1.29
C SER A 101 -2.76 6.87 -2.12
N THR A 102 -3.35 7.96 -1.59
CA THR A 102 -4.25 8.83 -2.35
C THR A 102 -3.50 9.74 -3.35
N LEU A 103 -2.16 9.72 -3.34
CA LEU A 103 -1.34 10.45 -4.32
C LEU A 103 -1.49 9.86 -5.74
N PRO A 104 -1.63 10.70 -6.77
CA PRO A 104 -1.81 10.24 -8.15
C PRO A 104 -0.46 9.88 -8.80
N LEU A 105 0.14 8.76 -8.39
CA LEU A 105 1.39 8.23 -8.96
C LEU A 105 1.17 7.71 -10.38
N ARG A 106 2.03 8.12 -11.31
CA ARG A 106 1.85 7.89 -12.76
C ARG A 106 2.79 6.87 -13.38
N ASP A 107 3.98 6.69 -12.81
CA ASP A 107 5.04 5.86 -13.38
C ASP A 107 5.90 5.18 -12.30
N GLU A 108 6.75 4.23 -12.73
CA GLU A 108 7.62 3.45 -11.86
C GLU A 108 8.65 4.31 -11.10
N SER A 109 9.16 5.37 -11.73
CA SER A 109 10.13 6.27 -11.09
C SER A 109 9.52 7.00 -9.90
N GLN A 110 8.25 7.43 -10.02
CA GLN A 110 7.50 8.01 -8.91
C GLN A 110 7.26 7.01 -7.79
N VAL A 111 6.97 5.74 -8.11
CA VAL A 111 6.80 4.66 -7.11
C VAL A 111 8.07 4.45 -6.31
N ILE A 112 9.20 4.28 -7.01
CA ILE A 112 10.52 4.07 -6.40
C ILE A 112 10.90 5.27 -5.54
N THR A 113 10.80 6.48 -6.11
CA THR A 113 11.14 7.72 -5.40
C THR A 113 10.31 7.88 -4.13
N HIS A 114 9.00 7.65 -4.21
CA HIS A 114 8.09 7.80 -3.07
C HIS A 114 8.42 6.85 -1.93
N TYR A 115 8.63 5.56 -2.23
CA TYR A 115 8.97 4.58 -1.21
C TYR A 115 10.36 4.84 -0.61
N SER A 116 11.37 5.14 -1.43
CA SER A 116 12.72 5.47 -0.95
C SER A 116 12.77 6.72 -0.07
N GLN A 117 11.93 7.73 -0.36
CA GLN A 117 11.76 8.90 0.50
C GLN A 117 11.16 8.52 1.85
N ALA A 118 10.17 7.64 1.88
CA ALA A 118 9.58 7.16 3.13
C ALA A 118 10.57 6.38 3.99
N LEU A 119 11.47 5.59 3.37
CA LEU A 119 12.54 4.90 4.09
C LEU A 119 13.59 5.85 4.68
N SER A 120 13.78 7.01 4.07
CA SER A 120 14.71 8.05 4.53
C SER A 120 14.08 9.02 5.53
N ALA A 121 12.76 8.95 5.74
CA ALA A 121 12.07 9.84 6.65
C ALA A 121 12.48 9.53 8.10
N PRO A 122 12.77 10.56 8.93
CA PRO A 122 13.11 10.35 10.31
C PRO A 122 11.95 9.66 11.04
N VAL A 123 12.26 8.63 11.83
CA VAL A 123 11.29 8.01 12.72
C VAL A 123 10.97 9.02 13.82
N VAL A 124 9.88 9.76 13.64
CA VAL A 124 9.36 10.63 14.69
C VAL A 124 8.60 9.73 15.66
N TYR A 125 9.24 9.39 16.79
CA TYR A 125 8.52 8.81 17.90
C TYR A 125 7.51 9.85 18.41
N PRO A 126 6.22 9.51 18.58
CA PRO A 126 5.32 10.38 19.29
C PRO A 126 5.92 10.66 20.68
N PRO A 127 5.76 11.89 21.22
CA PRO A 127 6.20 12.17 22.58
C PRO A 127 5.56 11.16 23.53
N ASP A 128 6.35 10.68 24.48
CA ASP A 128 5.89 9.76 25.50
C ASP A 128 4.64 10.34 26.17
N PRO A 129 3.48 9.64 26.14
CA PRO A 129 2.26 10.14 26.77
C PRO A 129 2.39 10.32 28.28
N ALA A 130 3.48 9.87 28.90
CA ALA A 130 3.81 10.06 30.31
C ALA A 130 4.71 11.29 30.61
N LYS A 131 5.01 12.16 29.63
CA LYS A 131 5.73 13.43 29.84
C LYS A 131 4.96 14.67 29.41
#